data_AF-A0A9C9G3Q0-F1
#
_entry.id   AF-A0A9C9G3Q0-F1
#
_cell.length_a   1.000
_cell.length_b   1.000
_cell.length_c   1.000
_cell.angle_alpha   90.00
_cell.angle_beta   90.00
_cell.angle_gamma   90.00
#
_symmetry.space_group_name_H-M   'P 1'
#
loop_
_entity.id
_entity.type
_entity.pdbx_description
1 polymer ?
#
loop_
_entity_poly.entity_id
_entity_poly.type
_entity_poly.pdbx_seq_one_letter_code
_entity_poly.pdbx_strand_id
1 'polypeptide(L)'
;MNHVSGFLTKVSFIVILAAVVWQLPAVAAGTSMSELRKISAVAMLPGASGTLYSAARGGIYVSTDTGKTWQLSYKTALPITMLATTNSGKLYAFVVTKGLLIFDEAAAKWDELGNEFGSQVLTHIINGAQAPVLLATDQFGQIIRSVDGGKNWQRTAGIRPPQTQAEKHGQQLFNTFCQACHGKEGTGETYTLKSLTTKDYVMAPPLNDFTHAWHHTDAAIAKTILEGSPRKNRMVAWKGVLEPQDAKDIVSYMKTLWAKWTENCQGPKHMRCM
;
A
#
# COMPACT_ATOMS: atom_id res chain seq x y z
N MET A 1 92.46 -16.12 39.87
CA MET A 1 92.56 -15.13 38.79
C MET A 1 92.51 -15.90 37.47
N ASN A 2 91.41 -15.80 36.73
CA ASN A 2 91.35 -15.88 35.27
C ASN A 2 89.90 -15.67 34.82
N HIS A 3 89.73 -14.62 34.03
CA HIS A 3 88.51 -14.20 33.34
C HIS A 3 88.18 -15.13 32.17
N VAL A 4 86.90 -15.45 31.96
CA VAL A 4 86.27 -15.72 30.64
C VAL A 4 84.77 -15.40 30.79
N SER A 5 84.36 -14.14 30.59
CA SER A 5 83.64 -13.60 29.41
C SER A 5 82.32 -14.31 29.08
N GLY A 6 81.21 -13.58 29.30
CA GLY A 6 79.86 -14.02 28.99
C GLY A 6 79.53 -14.06 27.50
N PHE A 7 78.52 -14.87 27.18
CA PHE A 7 77.81 -14.85 25.91
C PHE A 7 76.32 -14.71 26.23
N LEU A 8 75.80 -13.48 26.12
CA LEU A 8 74.36 -13.22 26.08
C LEU A 8 73.92 -13.34 24.62
N THR A 9 73.32 -14.46 24.24
CA THR A 9 72.63 -14.62 22.96
C THR A 9 71.36 -13.78 22.99
N LYS A 10 71.38 -12.60 22.35
CA LYS A 10 70.17 -11.83 22.05
C LYS A 10 69.34 -12.58 21.01
N VAL A 11 68.23 -13.17 21.42
CA VAL A 11 67.19 -13.64 20.49
C VAL A 11 66.30 -12.43 20.17
N SER A 12 66.50 -11.87 18.98
CA SER A 12 65.60 -10.84 18.43
C SER A 12 64.34 -11.51 17.90
N PHE A 13 63.22 -11.39 18.61
CA PHE A 13 61.91 -11.73 18.07
C PHE A 13 61.46 -10.62 17.11
N ILE A 14 61.55 -10.87 15.81
CA ILE A 14 60.87 -10.06 14.80
C ILE A 14 59.40 -10.49 14.83
N VAL A 15 58.54 -9.69 15.46
CA VAL A 15 57.08 -9.82 15.31
C VAL A 15 56.72 -9.25 13.95
N ILE A 16 56.53 -10.12 12.96
CA ILE A 16 55.93 -9.74 11.68
C ILE A 16 54.44 -9.55 11.94
N LEU A 17 54.03 -8.29 12.18
CA LEU A 17 52.63 -7.89 12.10
C LEU A 17 52.18 -7.99 10.64
N ALA A 18 51.68 -9.16 10.25
CA ALA A 18 50.90 -9.28 9.04
C ALA A 18 49.60 -8.52 9.25
N ALA A 19 49.55 -7.27 8.77
CA ALA A 19 48.30 -6.54 8.65
C ALA A 19 47.42 -7.32 7.68
N VAL A 20 46.46 -8.08 8.22
CA VAL A 20 45.34 -8.58 7.43
C VAL A 20 44.52 -7.35 7.08
N VAL A 21 44.85 -6.74 5.95
CA VAL A 21 44.02 -5.73 5.32
C VAL A 21 42.77 -6.47 4.87
N TRP A 22 41.71 -6.39 5.65
CA TRP A 22 40.38 -6.72 5.17
C TRP A 22 40.14 -5.79 3.99
N GLN A 23 40.23 -6.32 2.77
CA GLN A 23 39.71 -5.62 1.60
C GLN A 23 38.21 -5.47 1.86
N LEU A 24 37.81 -4.28 2.32
CA LEU A 24 36.41 -3.89 2.29
C LEU A 24 35.97 -4.10 0.83
N PRO A 25 34.90 -4.86 0.57
CA PRO A 25 34.38 -4.92 -0.78
C PRO A 25 34.18 -3.48 -1.24
N ALA A 26 34.75 -3.13 -2.40
CA ALA A 26 34.58 -1.80 -2.96
C ALA A 26 33.08 -1.49 -2.92
N VAL A 27 32.70 -0.47 -2.15
CA VAL A 27 31.31 -0.02 -2.09
C VAL A 27 30.96 0.29 -3.54
N ALA A 28 30.08 -0.51 -4.14
CA ALA A 28 29.67 -0.32 -5.52
C ALA A 28 29.26 1.15 -5.66
N ALA A 29 29.88 1.86 -6.60
CA ALA A 29 29.59 3.27 -6.81
C ALA A 29 28.06 3.41 -7.00
N GLY A 30 27.41 4.11 -6.08
CA GLY A 30 25.96 4.30 -6.13
C GLY A 30 25.56 5.07 -7.39
N THR A 31 24.33 4.88 -7.84
CA THR A 31 23.80 5.61 -9.00
C THR A 31 23.57 7.08 -8.64
N SER A 32 23.75 7.98 -9.59
CA SER A 32 23.42 9.40 -9.44
C SER A 32 21.91 9.64 -9.57
N MET A 33 21.43 10.81 -9.09
CA MET A 33 20.01 11.17 -9.19
C MET A 33 19.50 11.22 -10.63
N SER A 34 20.32 11.66 -11.59
CA SER A 34 19.95 11.74 -13.01
C SER A 34 19.78 10.38 -13.67
N GLU A 35 20.34 9.32 -13.09
CA GLU A 35 20.20 7.94 -13.56
C GLU A 35 18.92 7.27 -13.02
N LEU A 36 18.31 7.82 -11.96
CA LEU A 36 17.04 7.35 -11.44
C LEU A 36 15.90 7.72 -12.41
N ARG A 37 15.22 6.70 -12.94
CA ARG A 37 14.14 6.89 -13.92
C ARG A 37 12.78 6.93 -13.24
N LYS A 38 11.94 7.91 -13.61
CA LYS A 38 10.55 8.04 -13.13
C LYS A 38 10.45 8.02 -11.60
N ILE A 39 11.03 9.05 -10.96
CA ILE A 39 10.88 9.25 -9.52
C ILE A 39 9.42 9.57 -9.22
N SER A 40 8.81 8.84 -8.29
CA SER A 40 7.40 8.98 -7.92
C SER A 40 7.18 9.49 -6.50
N ALA A 41 8.15 9.31 -5.60
CA ALA A 41 8.08 9.80 -4.23
C ALA A 41 9.49 9.96 -3.64
N VAL A 42 9.63 10.86 -2.67
CA VAL A 42 10.85 11.07 -1.88
C VAL A 42 10.50 11.25 -0.41
N ALA A 43 11.35 10.75 0.49
CA ALA A 43 11.20 10.91 1.92
C ALA A 43 12.56 11.09 2.59
N MET A 44 12.57 11.67 3.79
CA MET A 44 13.76 11.84 4.61
C MET A 44 13.46 11.27 6.00
N LEU A 45 14.41 10.55 6.60
CA LEU A 45 14.30 10.13 8.00
C LEU A 45 14.68 11.30 8.92
N PRO A 46 13.78 11.80 9.80
CA PRO A 46 14.12 12.81 10.79
C PRO A 46 15.25 12.32 11.70
N GLY A 47 16.21 13.19 12.02
CA GLY A 47 17.33 12.89 12.92
C GLY A 47 18.51 12.15 12.27
N ALA A 48 18.34 11.54 11.09
CA ALA A 48 19.43 11.00 10.29
C ALA A 48 19.91 12.06 9.28
N SER A 49 20.76 13.00 9.74
CA SER A 49 21.30 14.07 8.90
C SER A 49 21.82 13.52 7.57
N GLY A 50 21.11 13.82 6.47
CA GLY A 50 21.51 13.48 5.11
C GLY A 50 21.06 12.12 4.57
N THR A 51 20.26 11.33 5.30
CA THR A 51 19.67 10.08 4.78
C THR A 51 18.34 10.35 4.07
N LEU A 52 18.32 10.12 2.76
CA LEU A 52 17.15 10.30 1.89
C LEU A 52 16.71 8.96 1.28
N TYR A 53 15.42 8.81 1.07
CA TYR A 53 14.83 7.70 0.33
C TYR A 53 14.08 8.23 -0.88
N SER A 54 14.19 7.52 -2.00
CA SER A 54 13.53 7.87 -3.26
C SER A 54 12.92 6.63 -3.89
N ALA A 55 11.66 6.73 -4.28
CA ALA A 55 10.98 5.72 -5.06
C ALA A 55 11.17 6.06 -6.52
N ALA A 56 11.76 5.13 -7.27
CA ALA A 56 11.96 5.26 -8.70
C ALA A 56 11.64 3.93 -9.39
N ARG A 57 11.74 3.90 -10.73
CA ARG A 57 11.64 2.65 -11.48
C ARG A 57 12.70 1.67 -10.97
N GLY A 58 12.27 0.45 -10.64
CA GLY A 58 13.14 -0.60 -10.13
C GLY A 58 13.17 -0.72 -8.60
N GLY A 59 12.66 0.28 -7.88
CA GLY A 59 12.36 0.15 -6.45
C GLY A 59 12.62 1.40 -5.61
N ILE A 60 12.94 1.18 -4.33
CA ILE A 60 13.29 2.23 -3.38
C ILE A 60 14.81 2.29 -3.27
N TYR A 61 15.34 3.50 -3.39
CA TYR A 61 16.76 3.80 -3.26
C TYR A 61 17.01 4.64 -2.01
N VAL A 62 18.16 4.44 -1.38
CA VAL A 62 18.63 5.20 -0.23
C VAL A 62 19.89 5.97 -0.62
N SER A 63 19.99 7.21 -0.13
CA SER A 63 21.20 8.02 -0.19
C SER A 63 21.59 8.41 1.22
N THR A 64 22.85 8.21 1.58
CA THR A 64 23.42 8.61 2.88
C THR A 64 24.31 9.85 2.78
N ASP A 65 24.37 10.46 1.60
CA ASP A 65 25.27 11.56 1.25
C ASP A 65 24.51 12.75 0.68
N THR A 66 23.31 13.02 1.21
CA THR A 66 22.44 14.14 0.83
C THR A 66 21.98 14.12 -0.62
N GLY A 67 21.82 12.93 -1.20
CA GLY A 67 21.28 12.72 -2.55
C GLY A 67 22.33 12.69 -3.66
N LYS A 68 23.63 12.64 -3.33
CA LYS A 68 24.70 12.59 -4.33
C LYS A 68 24.79 11.21 -4.97
N THR A 69 24.77 10.15 -4.15
CA THR A 69 24.76 8.76 -4.59
C THR A 69 23.61 7.99 -3.96
N TRP A 70 23.07 7.05 -4.74
CA TRP A 70 21.90 6.27 -4.41
C TRP A 70 22.20 4.78 -4.53
N GLN A 71 21.77 4.01 -3.54
CA GLN A 71 21.88 2.55 -3.50
C GLN A 71 20.50 1.92 -3.41
N LEU A 72 20.31 0.78 -4.06
CA LEU A 72 19.03 0.07 -4.04
C LEU A 72 18.76 -0.49 -2.64
N SER A 73 17.71 0.00 -1.97
CA SER A 73 17.26 -0.46 -0.65
C SER A 73 16.17 -1.52 -0.75
N TYR A 74 15.31 -1.44 -1.77
CA TYR A 74 14.24 -2.40 -2.01
C TYR A 74 14.00 -2.57 -3.49
N LYS A 75 14.15 -3.80 -4.02
CA LYS A 75 13.97 -4.10 -5.45
C LYS A 75 12.52 -4.43 -5.75
N THR A 76 11.88 -3.70 -6.67
CA THR A 76 10.56 -4.06 -7.19
C THR A 76 10.31 -3.45 -8.57
N ALA A 77 9.57 -4.17 -9.42
CA ALA A 77 9.07 -3.65 -10.69
C ALA A 77 7.68 -2.99 -10.55
N LEU A 78 7.06 -3.10 -9.37
CA LEU A 78 5.72 -2.58 -9.10
C LEU A 78 5.76 -1.06 -8.85
N PRO A 79 4.68 -0.33 -9.20
CA PRO A 79 4.56 1.08 -8.86
C PRO A 79 4.62 1.31 -7.35
N ILE A 80 5.38 2.34 -6.95
CA ILE A 80 5.45 2.84 -5.58
C ILE A 80 4.80 4.22 -5.59
N THR A 81 3.70 4.41 -4.87
CA THR A 81 2.92 5.65 -4.90
C THR A 81 3.16 6.54 -3.69
N MET A 82 3.80 6.01 -2.65
CA MET A 82 4.05 6.73 -1.41
C MET A 82 5.39 6.31 -0.84
N LEU A 83 6.16 7.31 -0.41
CA LEU A 83 7.21 7.21 0.59
C LEU A 83 6.96 8.33 1.59
N ALA A 84 6.87 8.01 2.87
CA ALA A 84 6.57 9.00 3.88
C ALA A 84 7.20 8.63 5.22
N THR A 85 7.85 9.61 5.83
CA THR A 85 8.26 9.49 7.21
C THR A 85 7.26 10.19 8.10
N THR A 86 6.84 9.49 9.14
CA THR A 86 5.95 10.02 10.16
C THR A 86 6.73 10.76 11.24
N ASN A 87 6.05 11.61 12.02
CA ASN A 87 6.68 12.38 13.11
C ASN A 87 7.27 11.50 14.23
N SER A 88 6.93 10.21 14.26
CA SER A 88 7.50 9.21 15.18
C SER A 88 8.80 8.59 14.66
N GLY A 89 9.30 9.05 13.50
CA GLY A 89 10.51 8.54 12.85
C GLY A 89 10.29 7.31 11.98
N LYS A 90 9.07 6.75 11.92
CA LYS A 90 8.79 5.56 11.10
C LYS A 90 8.63 5.92 9.63
N LEU A 91 9.34 5.20 8.77
CA LEU A 91 9.27 5.32 7.31
C LEU A 91 8.38 4.24 6.71
N TYR A 92 7.42 4.67 5.90
CA TYR A 92 6.47 3.81 5.21
C TYR A 92 6.60 3.96 3.70
N ALA A 93 6.26 2.89 2.98
CA ALA A 93 6.08 2.90 1.55
C ALA A 93 4.75 2.25 1.17
N PHE A 94 4.10 2.72 0.11
CA PHE A 94 2.98 1.98 -0.49
C PHE A 94 3.39 1.46 -1.87
N VAL A 95 3.37 0.13 -2.00
CA VAL A 95 3.73 -0.56 -3.24
C VAL A 95 2.46 -1.20 -3.79
N VAL A 96 2.02 -0.75 -4.97
CA VAL A 96 0.81 -1.28 -5.60
C VAL A 96 0.94 -2.79 -5.75
N THR A 97 -0.14 -3.53 -5.46
CA THR A 97 -0.24 -5.01 -5.35
C THR A 97 0.35 -5.65 -4.10
N LYS A 98 1.32 -5.01 -3.41
CA LYS A 98 1.91 -5.52 -2.16
C LYS A 98 1.31 -4.86 -0.91
N GLY A 99 0.87 -3.62 -1.03
CA GLY A 99 0.27 -2.86 0.06
C GLY A 99 1.27 -1.98 0.79
N LEU A 100 1.07 -1.83 2.10
CA LEU A 100 1.85 -0.96 2.96
C LEU A 100 3.09 -1.71 3.47
N LEU A 101 4.25 -1.07 3.32
CA LEU A 101 5.53 -1.52 3.85
C LEU A 101 6.00 -0.55 4.93
N ILE A 102 6.76 -1.07 5.89
CA ILE A 102 7.46 -0.30 6.92
C ILE A 102 8.95 -0.61 6.88
N PHE A 103 9.79 0.41 7.05
CA PHE A 103 11.23 0.23 7.13
C PHE A 103 11.66 -0.13 8.56
N ASP A 104 12.41 -1.22 8.70
CA ASP A 104 13.11 -1.63 9.91
C ASP A 104 14.54 -1.09 9.84
N GLU A 105 14.80 -0.02 10.60
CA GLU A 105 16.10 0.63 10.67
C GLU A 105 17.19 -0.28 11.26
N ALA A 106 16.86 -1.14 12.22
CA ALA A 106 17.84 -2.00 12.88
C ALA A 106 18.35 -3.10 11.95
N ALA A 107 17.46 -3.63 11.12
CA ALA A 107 17.81 -4.65 10.12
C ALA A 107 18.08 -4.08 8.72
N ALA A 108 17.96 -2.75 8.54
CA ALA A 108 18.08 -2.06 7.26
C ALA A 108 17.26 -2.70 6.12
N LYS A 109 16.00 -3.08 6.42
CA LYS A 109 15.12 -3.82 5.51
C LYS A 109 13.70 -3.27 5.49
N TRP A 110 12.91 -3.68 4.49
CA TRP A 110 11.49 -3.35 4.39
C TRP A 110 10.63 -4.57 4.70
N ASP A 111 9.70 -4.42 5.64
CA ASP A 111 8.72 -5.44 6.00
C ASP A 111 7.33 -5.07 5.46
N GLU A 112 6.60 -6.06 4.95
CA GLU A 112 5.21 -5.89 4.50
C GLU A 112 4.29 -5.89 5.73
N LEU A 113 3.45 -4.87 5.85
CA LEU A 113 2.57 -4.66 7.00
C LEU A 113 1.14 -5.13 6.74
N GLY A 114 0.65 -4.99 5.50
CA GLY A 114 -0.69 -5.44 5.11
C GLY A 114 -1.10 -4.98 3.70
N ASN A 115 -2.09 -5.66 3.13
CA ASN A 115 -2.59 -5.43 1.77
C ASN A 115 -4.13 -5.44 1.66
N GLU A 116 -4.84 -5.18 2.76
CA GLU A 116 -6.32 -5.16 2.79
C GLU A 116 -6.91 -3.82 2.31
N PHE A 117 -6.34 -3.24 1.25
CA PHE A 117 -6.76 -1.94 0.71
C PHE A 117 -7.74 -2.06 -0.47
N GLY A 118 -7.91 -3.26 -1.03
CA GLY A 118 -8.67 -3.45 -2.27
C GLY A 118 -8.04 -2.65 -3.41
N SER A 119 -8.88 -1.91 -4.14
CA SER A 119 -8.44 -1.00 -5.19
C SER A 119 -7.89 0.33 -4.67
N GLN A 120 -7.83 0.57 -3.37
CA GLN A 120 -7.27 1.81 -2.82
C GLN A 120 -5.74 1.78 -2.89
N VAL A 121 -5.15 2.90 -3.27
CA VAL A 121 -3.73 3.12 -3.45
C VAL A 121 -3.36 4.34 -2.62
N LEU A 122 -2.57 4.13 -1.56
CA LEU A 122 -2.21 5.22 -0.67
C LEU A 122 -1.25 6.20 -1.36
N THR A 123 -1.52 7.48 -1.15
CA THR A 123 -0.71 8.59 -1.68
C THR A 123 0.01 9.32 -0.58
N HIS A 124 -0.58 9.43 0.62
CA HIS A 124 0.02 10.09 1.79
C HIS A 124 -0.34 9.35 3.08
N ILE A 125 0.52 9.44 4.08
CA ILE A 125 0.30 8.91 5.44
C ILE A 125 0.93 9.84 6.47
N ILE A 126 0.24 10.03 7.59
CA ILE A 126 0.68 10.85 8.72
C ILE A 126 0.36 10.14 10.05
N ASN A 127 0.99 10.58 11.12
CA ASN A 127 0.58 10.20 12.47
C ASN A 127 -0.76 10.86 12.83
N GLY A 128 -1.62 10.12 13.50
CA GLY A 128 -2.73 10.67 14.25
C GLY A 128 -2.27 11.31 15.57
N ALA A 129 -3.22 11.89 16.30
CA ALA A 129 -2.93 12.61 17.55
C ALA A 129 -2.34 11.73 18.68
N GLN A 130 -2.55 10.41 18.63
CA GLN A 130 -2.00 9.46 19.59
C GLN A 130 -1.35 8.29 18.84
N ALA A 131 -0.12 7.91 19.22
CA ALA A 131 0.45 6.66 18.71
C ALA A 131 -0.38 5.45 19.20
N PRO A 132 -0.55 4.39 18.39
CA PRO A 132 -0.01 4.17 17.05
C PRO A 132 -1.02 4.50 15.94
N VAL A 133 -1.87 5.52 16.14
CA VAL A 133 -2.88 5.92 15.15
C VAL A 133 -2.19 6.51 13.93
N LEU A 134 -2.62 6.09 12.74
CA LEU A 134 -2.20 6.65 11.45
C LEU A 134 -3.43 7.13 10.68
N LEU A 135 -3.25 8.20 9.90
CA LEU A 135 -4.22 8.65 8.90
C LEU A 135 -3.55 8.60 7.54
N ALA A 136 -4.26 8.14 6.52
CA ALA A 136 -3.77 8.10 5.15
C ALA A 136 -4.81 8.61 4.17
N THR A 137 -4.34 9.09 3.02
CA THR A 137 -5.18 9.40 1.88
C THR A 137 -4.90 8.47 0.72
N ASP A 138 -5.94 8.17 -0.06
CA ASP A 138 -5.85 7.35 -1.26
C ASP A 138 -5.97 8.19 -2.55
N GLN A 139 -5.89 7.55 -3.70
CA GLN A 139 -6.03 8.19 -5.01
C GLN A 139 -7.43 8.76 -5.29
N PHE A 140 -8.43 8.41 -4.48
CA PHE A 140 -9.80 8.92 -4.57
C PHE A 140 -10.04 10.11 -3.63
N GLY A 141 -9.02 10.53 -2.87
CA GLY A 141 -9.10 11.66 -1.94
C GLY A 141 -9.75 11.30 -0.60
N GLN A 142 -9.93 10.02 -0.28
CA GLN A 142 -10.45 9.61 1.01
C GLN A 142 -9.47 9.82 2.14
N ILE A 143 -9.99 9.89 3.36
CA ILE A 143 -9.20 9.69 4.57
C ILE A 143 -9.55 8.32 5.16
N ILE A 144 -8.54 7.48 5.37
CA ILE A 144 -8.63 6.22 6.09
C ILE A 144 -7.77 6.27 7.34
N ARG A 145 -8.14 5.47 8.35
CA ARG A 145 -7.53 5.50 9.67
C ARG A 145 -7.11 4.10 10.11
N SER A 146 -5.91 4.01 10.68
CA SER A 146 -5.44 2.83 11.40
C SER A 146 -5.26 3.17 12.88
N VAL A 147 -5.52 2.20 13.77
CA VAL A 147 -5.32 2.31 15.22
C VAL A 147 -4.20 1.41 15.75
N ASP A 148 -3.52 0.71 14.87
CA ASP A 148 -2.58 -0.36 15.20
C ASP A 148 -1.27 -0.26 14.40
N GLY A 149 -0.89 0.97 14.04
CA GLY A 149 0.37 1.27 13.36
C GLY A 149 0.37 0.90 11.88
N GLY A 150 -0.81 0.78 11.26
CA GLY A 150 -0.96 0.52 9.83
C GLY A 150 -1.25 -0.93 9.45
N LYS A 151 -1.49 -1.81 10.43
CA LYS A 151 -1.82 -3.22 10.18
C LYS A 151 -3.25 -3.38 9.66
N ASN A 152 -4.20 -2.68 10.27
CA ASN A 152 -5.59 -2.64 9.85
C ASN A 152 -6.04 -1.20 9.60
N TRP A 153 -6.94 -1.04 8.63
CA TRP A 153 -7.43 0.26 8.18
C TRP A 153 -8.95 0.28 8.15
N GLN A 154 -9.52 1.41 8.60
CA GLN A 154 -10.94 1.68 8.62
C GLN A 154 -11.20 2.96 7.85
N ARG A 155 -12.26 2.96 7.04
CA ARG A 155 -12.72 4.19 6.38
C ARG A 155 -13.31 5.14 7.42
N THR A 156 -13.00 6.43 7.28
CA THR A 156 -13.50 7.46 8.20
C THR A 156 -14.86 8.03 7.80
N ALA A 157 -15.27 7.83 6.54
CA ALA A 157 -16.53 8.30 6.00
C ALA A 157 -17.21 7.23 5.14
N GLY A 158 -18.54 7.30 5.11
CA GLY A 158 -19.39 6.50 4.22
C GLY A 158 -19.85 5.16 4.76
N ILE A 159 -19.14 4.57 5.72
CA ILE A 159 -19.56 3.30 6.31
C ILE A 159 -20.45 3.53 7.52
N ARG A 160 -21.67 3.00 7.46
CA ARG A 160 -22.53 2.80 8.64
C ARG A 160 -22.94 1.33 8.76
N PRO A 161 -23.16 0.82 9.98
CA PRO A 161 -23.70 -0.52 10.15
C PRO A 161 -25.10 -0.68 9.50
N PRO A 162 -25.43 -1.86 8.96
CA PRO A 162 -26.79 -2.20 8.55
C PRO A 162 -27.79 -2.07 9.71
N GLN A 163 -28.87 -1.32 9.47
CA GLN A 163 -29.91 -1.05 10.46
C GLN A 163 -31.19 -1.82 10.13
N THR A 164 -31.62 -1.79 8.86
CA THR A 164 -32.87 -2.45 8.43
C THR A 164 -32.67 -3.94 8.16
N GLN A 165 -33.77 -4.69 8.11
CA GLN A 165 -33.72 -6.12 7.74
C GLN A 165 -33.15 -6.32 6.34
N ALA A 166 -33.54 -5.48 5.38
CA ALA A 166 -33.04 -5.53 4.01
C ALA A 166 -31.53 -5.26 3.94
N GLU A 167 -31.01 -4.29 4.71
CA GLU A 167 -29.57 -4.01 4.75
C GLU A 167 -28.78 -5.17 5.38
N LYS A 168 -29.30 -5.80 6.45
CA LYS A 168 -28.66 -6.93 7.11
C LYS A 168 -28.64 -8.17 6.22
N HIS A 169 -29.76 -8.46 5.57
CA HIS A 169 -29.85 -9.55 4.59
C HIS A 169 -28.93 -9.29 3.40
N GLY A 170 -28.96 -8.07 2.86
CA GLY A 170 -28.07 -7.62 1.80
C GLY A 170 -26.58 -7.76 2.14
N GLN A 171 -26.18 -7.51 3.38
CA GLN A 171 -24.81 -7.71 3.83
C GLN A 171 -24.40 -9.18 3.77
N GLN A 172 -25.25 -10.09 4.24
CA GLN A 172 -24.99 -11.54 4.20
C GLN A 172 -24.81 -12.02 2.76
N LEU A 173 -25.71 -11.58 1.87
CA LEU A 173 -25.66 -11.89 0.45
C LEU A 173 -24.41 -11.28 -0.21
N PHE A 174 -24.09 -10.02 0.07
CA PHE A 174 -22.90 -9.37 -0.46
C PHE A 174 -21.62 -10.10 -0.05
N ASN A 175 -21.51 -10.48 1.22
CA ASN A 175 -20.36 -11.23 1.73
C ASN A 175 -20.21 -12.59 1.03
N THR A 176 -21.33 -13.21 0.66
CA THR A 176 -21.37 -14.54 0.02
C THR A 176 -21.07 -14.46 -1.48
N PHE A 177 -21.69 -13.53 -2.20
CA PHE A 177 -21.72 -13.53 -3.67
C PHE A 177 -20.89 -12.41 -4.32
N CYS A 178 -20.56 -11.34 -3.59
CA CYS A 178 -19.96 -10.14 -4.16
C CYS A 178 -18.55 -9.85 -3.63
N GLN A 179 -18.32 -10.06 -2.34
CA GLN A 179 -17.09 -9.65 -1.64
C GLN A 179 -15.82 -10.27 -2.24
N ALA A 180 -15.87 -11.52 -2.70
CA ALA A 180 -14.70 -12.20 -3.27
C ALA A 180 -14.11 -11.44 -4.47
N CYS A 181 -14.93 -10.71 -5.22
CA CYS A 181 -14.48 -9.88 -6.33
C CYS A 181 -14.39 -8.40 -5.94
N HIS A 182 -15.41 -7.87 -5.27
CA HIS A 182 -15.55 -6.43 -4.99
C HIS A 182 -14.86 -5.99 -3.69
N GLY A 183 -14.16 -6.88 -3.00
CA GLY A 183 -13.46 -6.59 -1.75
C GLY A 183 -14.41 -6.44 -0.57
N LYS A 184 -13.82 -6.54 0.63
CA LYS A 184 -14.50 -6.26 1.90
C LYS A 184 -15.05 -4.83 1.85
N GLU A 185 -16.29 -4.62 2.30
CA GLU A 185 -16.92 -3.28 2.29
C GLU A 185 -16.90 -2.60 0.90
N GLY A 186 -16.88 -3.40 -0.17
CA GLY A 186 -16.90 -2.91 -1.54
C GLY A 186 -15.65 -2.11 -1.94
N THR A 187 -14.48 -2.37 -1.36
CA THR A 187 -13.21 -1.64 -1.65
C THR A 187 -12.63 -1.88 -3.05
N GLY A 188 -13.24 -2.77 -3.84
CA GLY A 188 -12.79 -3.15 -5.18
C GLY A 188 -11.70 -4.23 -5.14
N GLU A 189 -11.44 -4.79 -6.32
CA GLU A 189 -10.40 -5.81 -6.51
C GLU A 189 -9.02 -5.22 -6.25
N THR A 190 -8.21 -5.92 -5.43
CA THR A 190 -6.80 -5.57 -5.23
C THR A 190 -6.04 -5.67 -6.55
N TYR A 191 -5.21 -4.68 -6.84
CA TYR A 191 -4.35 -4.71 -8.02
C TYR A 191 -3.44 -5.93 -8.01
N THR A 192 -3.26 -6.55 -9.17
CA THR A 192 -2.33 -7.65 -9.40
C THR A 192 -1.43 -7.31 -10.58
N LEU A 193 -0.32 -8.04 -10.76
CA LEU A 193 0.50 -7.90 -11.97
C LEU A 193 -0.34 -8.07 -13.24
N LYS A 194 -1.30 -8.99 -13.23
CA LYS A 194 -2.22 -9.20 -14.35
C LYS A 194 -3.08 -7.97 -14.61
N SER A 195 -3.67 -7.36 -13.57
CA SER A 195 -4.51 -6.17 -13.75
C SER A 195 -3.71 -4.93 -14.20
N LEU A 196 -2.43 -4.86 -13.87
CA LEU A 196 -1.55 -3.76 -14.27
C LEU A 196 -0.95 -3.90 -15.69
N THR A 197 -0.82 -5.13 -16.20
CA THR A 197 -0.08 -5.40 -17.45
C THR A 197 -0.95 -5.92 -18.59
N THR A 198 -2.12 -6.48 -18.28
CA THR A 198 -3.03 -7.00 -19.30
C THR A 198 -3.87 -5.88 -19.87
N LYS A 199 -3.70 -5.61 -21.17
CA LYS A 199 -4.55 -4.68 -21.91
C LYS A 199 -6.02 -5.11 -21.78
N ASP A 200 -6.89 -4.14 -21.46
CA ASP A 200 -8.33 -4.33 -21.32
C ASP A 200 -8.75 -5.32 -20.19
N TYR A 201 -7.94 -5.45 -19.13
CA TYR A 201 -8.35 -6.15 -17.91
C TYR A 201 -9.45 -5.34 -17.21
N VAL A 202 -10.59 -5.98 -16.93
CA VAL A 202 -11.72 -5.35 -16.23
C VAL A 202 -11.63 -5.75 -14.76
N MET A 203 -11.17 -4.85 -13.90
CA MET A 203 -11.21 -5.09 -12.46
C MET A 203 -12.64 -5.00 -11.92
N ALA A 204 -12.94 -5.77 -10.88
CA ALA A 204 -14.17 -5.52 -10.13
C ALA A 204 -14.06 -4.14 -9.44
N PRO A 205 -14.89 -3.17 -9.81
CA PRO A 205 -14.78 -1.82 -9.27
C PRO A 205 -15.16 -1.82 -7.79
N PRO A 206 -14.69 -0.82 -7.02
CA PRO A 206 -15.22 -0.59 -5.70
C PRO A 206 -16.70 -0.20 -5.80
N LEU A 207 -17.51 -0.79 -4.93
CA LEU A 207 -18.97 -0.61 -4.87
C LEU A 207 -19.41 0.34 -3.75
N ASN A 208 -18.44 0.91 -3.06
CA ASN A 208 -18.62 2.04 -2.16
C ASN A 208 -18.53 3.37 -2.94
N ASP A 209 -18.31 4.47 -2.23
CA ASP A 209 -18.59 5.85 -2.63
C ASP A 209 -17.62 6.38 -3.68
N PHE A 210 -16.52 5.66 -3.93
CA PHE A 210 -15.38 6.19 -4.66
C PHE A 210 -15.54 6.12 -6.16
N THR A 211 -16.44 5.26 -6.63
CA THR A 211 -16.55 5.03 -8.07
C THR A 211 -17.98 4.83 -8.53
N HIS A 212 -18.07 4.50 -9.82
CA HIS A 212 -19.20 4.55 -10.71
C HIS A 212 -20.56 4.03 -10.22
N ALA A 213 -20.61 3.12 -9.23
CA ALA A 213 -21.84 2.43 -8.85
C ALA A 213 -22.99 3.40 -8.52
N TRP A 214 -22.71 4.47 -7.78
CA TRP A 214 -23.73 5.45 -7.37
C TRP A 214 -24.23 6.35 -8.52
N HIS A 215 -23.58 6.37 -9.69
CA HIS A 215 -24.12 7.04 -10.89
C HIS A 215 -25.36 6.34 -11.46
N HIS A 216 -25.66 5.12 -10.98
CA HIS A 216 -26.77 4.28 -11.46
C HIS A 216 -27.94 4.27 -10.47
N THR A 217 -29.14 4.04 -11.00
CA THR A 217 -30.34 3.83 -10.17
C THR A 217 -30.29 2.47 -9.46
N ASP A 218 -31.03 2.33 -8.36
CA ASP A 218 -31.17 1.04 -7.66
C ASP A 218 -31.60 -0.09 -8.62
N ALA A 219 -32.52 0.20 -9.55
CA ALA A 219 -32.98 -0.76 -10.54
C ALA A 219 -31.88 -1.18 -11.54
N ALA A 220 -31.04 -0.23 -11.96
CA ALA A 220 -29.92 -0.54 -12.86
C ALA A 220 -28.86 -1.40 -12.16
N ILE A 221 -28.53 -1.08 -10.91
CA ILE A 221 -27.58 -1.86 -10.11
C ILE A 221 -28.12 -3.28 -9.86
N ALA A 222 -29.39 -3.40 -9.42
CA ALA A 222 -30.03 -4.70 -9.21
C ALA A 222 -30.08 -5.54 -10.49
N LYS A 223 -30.34 -4.91 -11.64
CA LYS A 223 -30.28 -5.57 -12.95
C LYS A 223 -28.87 -6.11 -13.24
N THR A 224 -27.82 -5.33 -13.01
CA THR A 224 -26.43 -5.79 -13.19
C THR A 224 -26.07 -6.94 -12.26
N ILE A 225 -26.58 -6.96 -11.02
CA ILE A 225 -26.38 -8.10 -10.10
C ILE A 225 -27.01 -9.37 -10.68
N LEU A 226 -28.25 -9.29 -11.19
CA LEU A 226 -28.97 -10.45 -11.70
C LEU A 226 -28.44 -10.91 -13.06
N GLU A 227 -28.13 -10.00 -13.97
CA GLU A 227 -27.78 -10.29 -15.36
C GLU A 227 -26.27 -10.34 -15.62
N GLY A 228 -25.45 -9.92 -14.65
CA GLY A 228 -24.00 -9.80 -14.81
C GLY A 228 -23.58 -8.53 -15.56
N SER A 229 -22.27 -8.38 -15.78
CA SER A 229 -21.75 -7.25 -16.57
C SER A 229 -21.77 -7.57 -18.06
N PRO A 230 -22.26 -6.65 -18.93
CA PRO A 230 -22.18 -6.83 -20.38
C PRO A 230 -20.73 -6.70 -20.90
N ARG A 231 -19.80 -6.19 -20.08
CA ARG A 231 -18.38 -6.09 -20.43
C ARG A 231 -17.69 -7.35 -19.96
N LYS A 232 -17.01 -8.04 -20.89
CA LYS A 232 -16.06 -9.16 -20.65
C LYS A 232 -16.40 -9.96 -19.38
N ASN A 233 -17.28 -10.96 -19.49
CA ASN A 233 -17.87 -11.92 -18.53
C ASN A 233 -17.15 -12.24 -17.19
N ARG A 234 -16.55 -11.28 -16.48
CA ARG A 234 -15.93 -11.47 -15.15
C ARG A 234 -16.95 -11.30 -14.04
N MET A 235 -17.90 -10.38 -14.19
CA MET A 235 -19.04 -10.27 -13.30
C MET A 235 -20.14 -11.19 -13.83
N VAL A 236 -20.28 -12.33 -13.18
CA VAL A 236 -21.27 -13.37 -13.51
C VAL A 236 -22.70 -12.88 -13.22
N ALA A 237 -23.66 -13.49 -13.90
CA ALA A 237 -25.07 -13.31 -13.63
C ALA A 237 -25.49 -14.16 -12.42
N TRP A 238 -26.23 -13.58 -11.47
CA TRP A 238 -26.77 -14.31 -10.32
C TRP A 238 -28.24 -14.68 -10.46
N LYS A 239 -28.89 -14.36 -11.59
CA LYS A 239 -30.26 -14.79 -11.86
C LYS A 239 -30.39 -16.32 -11.79
N GLY A 240 -31.37 -16.79 -11.04
CA GLY A 240 -31.58 -18.23 -10.78
C GLY A 240 -30.88 -18.74 -9.52
N VAL A 241 -29.97 -17.95 -8.95
CA VAL A 241 -29.39 -18.15 -7.61
C VAL A 241 -29.94 -17.13 -6.63
N LEU A 242 -30.02 -15.87 -7.05
CA LEU A 242 -30.61 -14.76 -6.31
C LEU A 242 -31.98 -14.39 -6.87
N GLU A 243 -32.93 -14.10 -5.98
CA GLU A 243 -34.22 -13.54 -6.32
C GLU A 243 -34.12 -12.02 -6.60
N PRO A 244 -35.11 -11.43 -7.29
CA PRO A 244 -35.14 -9.99 -7.50
C PRO A 244 -35.12 -9.16 -6.22
N GLN A 245 -35.64 -9.70 -5.11
CA GLN A 245 -35.60 -9.02 -3.81
C GLN A 245 -34.19 -9.08 -3.19
N ASP A 246 -33.48 -10.20 -3.31
CA ASP A 246 -32.08 -10.33 -2.86
C ASP A 246 -31.18 -9.27 -3.50
N ALA A 247 -31.35 -9.03 -4.81
CA ALA A 247 -30.60 -7.99 -5.51
C ALA A 247 -30.90 -6.58 -4.95
N LYS A 248 -32.15 -6.28 -4.57
CA LYS A 248 -32.51 -5.01 -3.93
C LYS A 248 -31.96 -4.90 -2.51
N ASP A 249 -31.92 -5.99 -1.77
CA ASP A 249 -31.35 -6.05 -0.43
C ASP A 249 -29.83 -5.82 -0.48
N ILE A 250 -29.13 -6.44 -1.45
CA ILE A 250 -27.72 -6.16 -1.72
C ILE A 250 -27.50 -4.67 -2.05
N VAL A 251 -28.35 -4.08 -2.91
CA VAL A 251 -28.28 -2.64 -3.19
C VAL A 251 -28.49 -1.80 -1.92
N SER A 252 -29.43 -2.20 -1.06
CA SER A 252 -29.66 -1.53 0.23
C SER A 252 -28.42 -1.60 1.12
N TYR A 253 -27.75 -2.74 1.18
CA TYR A 253 -26.46 -2.87 1.87
C TYR A 253 -25.36 -1.99 1.24
N MET A 254 -25.22 -1.99 -0.09
CA MET A 254 -24.23 -1.14 -0.78
C MET A 254 -24.37 0.33 -0.38
N LYS A 255 -25.60 0.83 -0.20
CA LYS A 255 -25.87 2.19 0.24
C LYS A 255 -25.45 2.48 1.69
N THR A 256 -25.32 1.45 2.53
CA THR A 256 -24.73 1.60 3.88
C THR A 256 -23.22 1.84 3.84
N LEU A 257 -22.60 1.51 2.71
CA LEU A 257 -21.19 1.78 2.48
C LEU A 257 -20.94 3.19 1.98
N TRP A 258 -22.01 3.93 1.62
CA TRP A 258 -22.06 5.27 1.03
C TRP A 258 -22.23 6.42 2.02
N ALA A 259 -21.44 7.46 1.84
CA ALA A 259 -21.59 8.75 2.49
C ALA A 259 -22.91 9.37 2.09
N LYS A 260 -23.48 10.15 3.00
CA LYS A 260 -24.82 10.70 2.81
C LYS A 260 -24.93 11.57 1.56
N TRP A 261 -23.86 12.30 1.23
CA TRP A 261 -23.78 13.08 -0.01
C TRP A 261 -23.89 12.19 -1.25
N THR A 262 -23.14 11.09 -1.32
CA THR A 262 -23.18 10.12 -2.43
C THR A 262 -24.56 9.50 -2.58
N GLU A 263 -25.18 9.10 -1.48
CA GLU A 263 -26.56 8.58 -1.48
C GLU A 263 -27.56 9.61 -2.02
N ASN A 264 -27.43 10.88 -1.62
CA ASN A 264 -28.31 11.96 -2.07
C ASN A 264 -28.13 12.30 -3.56
N CYS A 265 -26.94 12.03 -4.10
CA CYS A 265 -26.56 12.29 -5.49
C CYS A 265 -26.74 11.07 -6.41
N GLN A 266 -27.32 9.98 -5.92
CA GLN A 266 -27.42 8.74 -6.68
C GLN A 266 -28.21 8.87 -8.00
N GLY A 267 -27.78 8.13 -9.02
CA GLY A 267 -28.49 7.99 -10.29
C GLY A 267 -28.47 9.29 -11.08
N PRO A 268 -29.53 9.63 -11.84
CA PRO A 268 -29.58 10.87 -12.63
C PRO A 268 -29.31 12.17 -11.84
N LYS A 269 -29.40 12.14 -10.50
CA LYS A 269 -29.10 13.29 -9.65
C LYS A 269 -27.62 13.68 -9.65
N HIS A 270 -26.70 12.76 -9.96
CA HIS A 270 -25.26 13.01 -9.89
C HIS A 270 -24.82 14.19 -10.76
N MET A 271 -25.48 14.41 -11.90
CA MET A 271 -25.22 15.53 -12.81
C MET A 271 -25.49 16.92 -12.19
N ARG A 272 -26.16 16.97 -11.03
CA ARG A 272 -26.44 18.20 -10.28
C ARG A 272 -25.52 18.38 -9.06
N CYS A 273 -24.66 17.40 -8.79
CA CYS A 273 -23.75 17.39 -7.65
C CYS A 273 -22.27 17.56 -8.05
N MET A 274 -21.99 17.72 -9.35
CA MET A 274 -20.65 18.00 -9.89
C MET A 274 -20.40 19.50 -9.99
#